data_AF-A0A845C1K2-F1
#
_entry.id   AF-A0A845C1K2-F1
#
_cell.length_a   1.000
_cell.length_b   1.000
_cell.length_c   1.000
_cell.angle_alpha   90.00
_cell.angle_beta   90.00
_cell.angle_gamma   90.00
#
_symmetry.space_group_name_H-M   'P 1'
#
loop_
_entity.id
_entity.type
_entity.pdbx_description
1 polymer ?
#
loop_
_entity_poly.entity_id
_entity_poly.type
_entity_poly.pdbx_seq_one_letter_code
_entity_poly.pdbx_strand_id
1 'polypeptide(L)'
;MDSGTPILILLLITSVGLGLILFLIKATVPRIFKRVLDHYGHRLELAELIMNTRRAPALWLTRQMEGLAQNPSPDRTARLQRQAVRISIKNLKAIIKFLSNANTYDTPETRHMVLKELNAIRREWEEKGWPAVEPDPDYILLRDREEMEGATYITHDSAAGGDAEPGKAA
;
A
#
# COMPACT_ATOMS: atom_id res chain seq x y z
N MET A 1 -23.87 53.11 25.12
CA MET A 1 -23.20 51.91 24.58
C MET A 1 -24.02 50.72 25.04
N ASP A 2 -24.79 50.14 24.13
CA ASP A 2 -25.70 49.05 24.47
C ASP A 2 -24.89 47.81 24.82
N SER A 3 -25.07 47.32 26.06
CA SER A 3 -24.35 46.16 26.61
C SER A 3 -24.65 44.85 25.87
N GLY A 4 -25.63 44.83 24.95
CA GLY A 4 -26.00 43.67 24.14
C GLY A 4 -25.15 43.46 22.89
N THR A 5 -24.53 44.51 22.33
CA THR A 5 -23.72 44.42 21.11
C THR A 5 -22.50 43.50 21.25
N PRO A 6 -21.69 43.53 22.34
CA PRO A 6 -20.56 42.61 22.47
C PRO A 6 -20.99 41.14 22.67
N ILE A 7 -22.15 40.91 23.30
CA ILE A 7 -22.69 39.56 23.51
C ILE A 7 -23.13 38.95 22.18
N LEU A 8 -23.82 39.73 21.33
CA LEU A 8 -24.24 39.29 20.00
C LEU A 8 -23.04 38.97 19.10
N ILE A 9 -21.97 39.78 19.15
CA ILE A 9 -20.75 39.52 18.39
C ILE A 9 -20.09 38.20 18.84
N LEU A 10 -20.02 37.93 20.15
CA LEU A 10 -19.45 36.69 20.68
C LEU A 10 -20.26 35.46 20.23
N LEU A 11 -21.59 35.53 20.27
CA LEU A 11 -22.49 34.46 19.79
C LEU A 11 -22.33 34.20 18.29
N LEU A 12 -22.13 35.25 17.50
CA LEU A 12 -21.96 35.13 16.06
C LEU A 12 -20.60 34.50 15.71
N ILE A 13 -19.52 34.91 16.39
CA ILE A 13 -18.18 34.30 16.23
C ILE A 13 -18.19 32.83 16.62
N THR A 14 -18.82 32.47 17.74
CA THR A 14 -18.89 31.07 18.19
C THR A 14 -19.73 30.20 17.26
N SER A 15 -20.85 30.73 16.75
CA SER A 15 -21.68 30.03 15.75
C SER A 15 -20.92 29.78 14.44
N VAL A 16 -20.24 30.81 13.91
CA VAL A 16 -19.42 30.68 12.70
C VAL A 16 -18.25 29.72 12.91
N GLY A 17 -17.58 29.80 14.07
CA GLY A 17 -16.50 28.90 14.44
C GLY A 17 -16.95 27.44 14.52
N LEU A 18 -18.10 27.18 15.16
CA LEU A 18 -18.68 25.84 15.25
C LEU A 18 -19.08 25.30 13.87
N GLY A 19 -19.69 26.16 13.02
CA GLY A 19 -20.02 25.82 11.64
C GLY A 19 -18.80 25.44 10.81
N LEU A 20 -17.70 26.20 10.95
CA LEU A 20 -16.44 25.90 10.28
C LEU A 20 -15.83 24.57 10.75
N ILE A 21 -15.85 24.30 12.06
CA ILE A 21 -15.38 23.03 12.63
C ILE A 21 -16.19 21.85 12.06
N LEU A 22 -17.52 21.94 12.07
CA LEU A 22 -18.39 20.89 11.52
C LEU A 22 -18.16 20.69 10.01
N PHE A 23 -17.96 21.78 9.26
CA PHE A 23 -17.64 21.71 7.83
C PHE A 23 -16.30 21.02 7.58
N LEU A 24 -15.26 21.36 8.35
CA LEU A 24 -13.95 20.72 8.26
C LEU A 24 -14.02 19.23 8.62
N ILE A 25 -14.78 18.87 9.66
CA ILE A 25 -15.05 17.47 10.01
C ILE A 25 -15.71 16.77 8.82
N LYS A 26 -16.80 17.32 8.26
CA LYS A 26 -17.51 16.71 7.13
C LYS A 26 -16.66 16.60 5.85
N ALA A 27 -15.74 17.52 5.61
CA ALA A 27 -14.88 17.49 4.42
C ALA A 27 -13.67 16.55 4.56
N THR A 28 -13.18 16.35 5.80
CA THR A 28 -11.94 15.61 6.06
C THR A 28 -12.21 14.17 6.46
N VAL A 29 -13.26 13.94 7.25
CA VAL A 29 -13.64 12.60 7.75
C VAL A 29 -13.88 11.60 6.61
N PRO A 30 -14.61 11.89 5.52
CA PRO A 30 -14.84 10.92 4.45
C PRO A 30 -13.57 10.50 3.72
N ARG A 31 -12.62 11.43 3.55
CA ARG A 31 -11.33 11.14 2.88
C ARG A 31 -10.42 10.29 3.74
N ILE A 32 -10.39 10.55 5.05
CA ILE A 32 -9.66 9.74 6.02
C ILE A 32 -10.33 8.37 6.13
N PHE A 33 -11.66 8.32 6.26
CA PHE A 33 -12.42 7.07 6.33
C PHE A 33 -12.26 6.21 5.10
N LYS A 34 -12.26 6.77 3.88
CA LYS A 34 -11.97 5.97 2.66
C LYS A 34 -10.57 5.36 2.70
N ARG A 35 -9.54 6.16 2.98
CA ARG A 35 -8.16 5.63 3.09
C ARG A 35 -8.02 4.59 4.20
N VAL A 36 -8.72 4.76 5.30
CA VAL A 36 -8.75 3.81 6.40
C VAL A 36 -9.48 2.54 5.96
N LEU A 37 -10.67 2.63 5.39
CA LEU A 37 -11.47 1.48 4.93
C LEU A 37 -10.77 0.69 3.83
N ASP A 38 -10.17 1.35 2.83
CA ASP A 38 -9.41 0.69 1.76
C ASP A 38 -8.18 -0.05 2.34
N HIS A 39 -7.49 0.57 3.31
CA HIS A 39 -6.36 -0.04 4.00
C HIS A 39 -6.77 -1.16 4.98
N TYR A 40 -8.03 -1.16 5.43
CA TYR A 40 -8.60 -2.20 6.29
C TYR A 40 -9.04 -3.42 5.48
N GLY A 41 -9.76 -3.22 4.37
CA GLY A 41 -10.21 -4.28 3.48
C GLY A 41 -9.03 -5.05 2.91
N HIS A 42 -8.03 -4.33 2.39
CA HIS A 42 -6.85 -4.96 1.81
C HIS A 42 -6.06 -5.82 2.82
N ARG A 43 -6.01 -5.44 4.10
CA ARG A 43 -5.32 -6.23 5.13
C ARG A 43 -6.06 -7.51 5.50
N LEU A 44 -7.39 -7.50 5.43
CA LEU A 44 -8.21 -8.69 5.65
C LEU A 44 -8.06 -9.67 4.49
N GLU A 45 -8.12 -9.17 3.25
CA GLU A 45 -7.89 -9.95 2.03
C GLU A 45 -6.50 -10.59 2.05
N LEU A 46 -5.45 -9.84 2.39
CA LEU A 46 -4.10 -10.38 2.50
C LEU A 46 -3.99 -11.44 3.61
N ALA A 47 -4.69 -11.27 4.73
CA ALA A 47 -4.68 -12.26 5.80
C ALA A 47 -5.37 -13.56 5.36
N GLU A 48 -6.53 -13.45 4.71
CA GLU A 48 -7.26 -14.58 4.14
C GLU A 48 -6.43 -15.32 3.09
N LEU A 49 -5.83 -14.57 2.15
CA LEU A 49 -4.93 -15.12 1.14
C LEU A 49 -3.79 -15.92 1.79
N ILE A 50 -3.13 -15.36 2.81
CA ILE A 50 -2.01 -16.01 3.49
C ILE A 50 -2.47 -17.26 4.24
N MET A 51 -3.62 -17.22 4.93
CA MET A 51 -4.14 -18.40 5.63
C MET A 51 -4.50 -19.54 4.66
N ASN A 52 -5.10 -19.20 3.52
CA ASN A 52 -5.54 -20.17 2.52
C ASN A 52 -4.37 -20.76 1.73
N THR A 53 -3.42 -19.93 1.31
CA THR A 53 -2.32 -20.36 0.42
C THR A 53 -1.05 -20.76 1.17
N ARG A 54 -0.87 -20.28 2.40
CA ARG A 54 0.40 -20.33 3.17
C ARG A 54 1.55 -19.59 2.50
N ARG A 55 1.28 -18.77 1.48
CA ARG A 55 2.27 -18.10 0.65
C ARG A 55 2.36 -16.61 0.93
N ALA A 56 3.51 -16.02 0.64
CA ALA A 56 3.69 -14.59 0.69
C ALA A 56 3.07 -13.94 -0.56
N PRO A 57 2.33 -12.83 -0.42
CA PRO A 57 1.83 -12.05 -1.55
C PRO A 57 2.99 -11.56 -2.45
N ALA A 58 2.86 -11.76 -3.77
CA ALA A 58 3.89 -11.37 -4.74
C ALA A 58 4.27 -9.88 -4.65
N LEU A 59 3.30 -9.01 -4.41
CA LEU A 59 3.49 -7.57 -4.27
C LEU A 59 4.47 -7.17 -3.15
N TRP A 60 4.72 -8.04 -2.16
CA TRP A 60 5.72 -7.77 -1.12
C TRP A 60 7.15 -7.99 -1.61
N LEU A 61 7.32 -8.81 -2.64
CA LEU A 61 8.59 -9.40 -3.05
C LEU A 61 8.98 -9.08 -4.49
N THR A 62 8.23 -8.22 -5.19
CA THR A 62 8.46 -7.76 -6.57
C THR A 62 9.94 -7.50 -6.86
N ARG A 63 10.60 -6.65 -6.06
CA ARG A 63 12.01 -6.28 -6.28
C ARG A 63 12.96 -7.47 -6.12
N GLN A 64 12.66 -8.38 -5.21
CA GLN A 64 13.47 -9.58 -4.98
C GLN A 64 13.28 -10.57 -6.13
N MET A 65 12.04 -10.75 -6.61
CA MET A 65 11.75 -11.62 -7.75
C MET A 65 12.41 -11.10 -9.03
N GLU A 66 12.34 -9.79 -9.29
CA GLU A 66 13.00 -9.15 -10.43
C GLU A 66 14.53 -9.28 -10.32
N GLY A 67 15.09 -9.02 -9.13
CA GLY A 67 16.52 -9.17 -8.88
C GLY A 67 17.04 -10.59 -9.07
N LEU A 68 16.21 -11.60 -8.78
CA LEU A 68 16.51 -13.01 -9.03
C LEU A 68 16.47 -13.35 -10.52
N ALA A 69 15.54 -12.77 -11.28
CA ALA A 69 15.40 -12.99 -12.72
C ALA A 69 16.56 -12.40 -13.53
N GLN A 70 17.10 -11.24 -13.11
CA GLN A 70 18.09 -10.50 -13.89
C GLN A 70 19.53 -11.04 -13.80
N ASN A 71 19.97 -11.58 -12.65
CA ASN A 71 21.33 -12.09 -12.50
C ASN A 71 21.43 -13.12 -11.35
N PRO A 72 21.40 -14.43 -11.65
CA PRO A 72 21.34 -15.50 -10.65
C PRO A 72 22.72 -15.91 -10.13
N SER A 73 23.50 -14.95 -9.59
CA SER A 73 24.67 -15.30 -8.79
C SER A 73 24.22 -15.98 -7.47
N PRO A 74 24.87 -17.07 -7.02
CA PRO A 74 24.52 -17.76 -5.77
C PRO A 74 24.49 -16.84 -4.55
N ASP A 75 25.48 -15.95 -4.43
CA ASP A 75 25.58 -15.01 -3.30
C ASP A 75 24.49 -13.93 -3.34
N ARG A 76 24.17 -13.42 -4.53
CA ARG A 76 23.08 -12.45 -4.72
C ARG A 76 21.73 -13.12 -4.43
N THR A 77 21.55 -14.34 -4.89
CA THR A 77 20.36 -15.15 -4.65
C THR A 77 20.13 -15.36 -3.17
N ALA A 78 21.14 -15.82 -2.42
CA ALA A 78 21.04 -16.00 -0.97
C ALA A 78 20.72 -14.69 -0.22
N ARG A 79 21.30 -13.55 -0.67
CA ARG A 79 21.02 -12.23 -0.10
C ARG A 79 19.59 -11.78 -0.35
N LEU A 80 19.11 -11.85 -1.59
CA LEU A 80 17.73 -11.54 -1.95
C LEU A 80 16.76 -12.46 -1.21
N GLN A 81 17.13 -13.73 -1.04
CA GLN A 81 16.34 -14.68 -0.29
C GLN A 81 16.14 -14.26 1.17
N ARG A 82 17.23 -13.95 1.87
CA ARG A 82 17.17 -13.45 3.25
C ARG A 82 16.44 -12.12 3.39
N GLN A 83 16.44 -11.27 2.35
CA GLN A 83 15.69 -10.01 2.37
C GLN A 83 14.18 -10.27 2.28
N ALA A 84 13.73 -11.11 1.36
CA ALA A 84 12.32 -11.42 1.22
C ALA A 84 11.73 -12.09 2.46
N VAL A 85 12.47 -13.01 3.09
CA VAL A 85 12.06 -13.64 4.36
C VAL A 85 11.80 -12.55 5.41
N ARG A 86 12.77 -11.64 5.59
CA ARG A 86 12.65 -10.53 6.54
C ARG A 86 11.46 -9.62 6.22
N ILE A 87 11.25 -9.28 4.94
CA ILE A 87 10.13 -8.43 4.51
C ILE A 87 8.79 -9.14 4.77
N SER A 88 8.67 -10.40 4.38
CA SER A 88 7.45 -11.19 4.54
C SER A 88 7.07 -11.35 6.00
N ILE A 89 8.03 -11.68 6.87
CA ILE A 89 7.81 -11.77 8.32
C ILE A 89 7.40 -10.41 8.90
N LYS A 90 8.06 -9.32 8.49
CA LYS A 90 7.72 -7.97 8.95
C LYS A 90 6.29 -7.59 8.57
N ASN A 91 5.89 -7.87 7.33
CA ASN A 91 4.54 -7.57 6.84
C ASN A 91 3.50 -8.44 7.53
N LEU A 92 3.76 -9.74 7.70
CA LEU A 92 2.87 -10.65 8.43
C LEU A 92 2.71 -10.24 9.91
N LYS A 93 3.79 -9.80 10.59
CA LYS A 93 3.70 -9.22 11.95
C LYS A 93 2.80 -7.99 11.99
N ALA A 94 2.86 -7.14 10.97
CA ALA A 94 2.01 -5.96 10.87
C ALA A 94 0.54 -6.32 10.65
N ILE A 95 0.24 -7.38 9.88
CA ILE A 95 -1.12 -7.92 9.72
C ILE A 95 -1.63 -8.50 11.05
N ILE A 96 -0.85 -9.35 11.70
CA ILE A 96 -1.20 -9.94 13.00
C ILE A 96 -1.52 -8.85 14.04
N LYS A 97 -0.68 -7.82 14.14
CA LYS A 97 -0.89 -6.68 15.06
C LYS A 97 -2.15 -5.88 14.70
N PHE A 98 -2.42 -5.73 13.41
CA PHE A 98 -3.62 -5.05 12.95
C PHE A 98 -4.88 -5.83 13.36
N LEU A 99 -4.92 -7.13 13.07
CA LEU A 99 -6.06 -8.00 13.38
C LEU A 99 -6.26 -8.22 14.88
N SER A 100 -5.19 -8.19 15.70
CA SER A 100 -5.34 -8.26 17.15
C SER A 100 -6.08 -7.06 17.73
N ASN A 101 -5.87 -5.88 17.13
CA ASN A 101 -6.37 -4.62 17.64
C ASN A 101 -7.69 -4.19 16.99
N ALA A 102 -7.95 -4.65 15.76
CA ALA A 102 -9.14 -4.27 15.02
C ALA A 102 -10.38 -4.99 15.55
N ASN A 103 -11.53 -4.28 15.61
CA ASN A 103 -12.82 -4.87 15.94
C ASN A 103 -13.44 -5.57 14.70
N THR A 104 -12.68 -6.51 14.12
CA THR A 104 -12.97 -7.15 12.83
C THR A 104 -13.65 -8.51 12.97
N TYR A 105 -13.79 -9.01 14.20
CA TYR A 105 -14.35 -10.33 14.48
C TYR A 105 -15.56 -10.21 15.38
N ASP A 106 -16.60 -10.96 15.03
CA ASP A 106 -17.84 -11.04 15.81
C ASP A 106 -17.62 -11.66 17.19
N THR A 107 -16.62 -12.56 17.32
CA THR A 107 -16.32 -13.26 18.57
C THR A 107 -14.82 -13.25 18.93
N PRO A 108 -14.48 -13.28 20.24
CA PRO A 108 -13.10 -13.47 20.70
C PRO A 108 -12.47 -14.79 20.23
N GLU A 109 -13.26 -15.84 20.09
CA GLU A 109 -12.81 -17.18 19.70
C GLU A 109 -12.30 -17.20 18.25
N THR A 110 -13.06 -16.60 17.31
CA THR A 110 -12.65 -16.50 15.90
C THR A 110 -11.37 -15.69 15.77
N ARG A 111 -11.26 -14.59 16.52
CA ARG A 111 -10.03 -13.79 16.60
C ARG A 111 -8.85 -14.63 17.08
N HIS A 112 -9.03 -15.40 18.14
CA HIS A 112 -7.96 -16.24 18.68
C HIS A 112 -7.51 -17.29 17.66
N MET A 113 -8.45 -17.95 16.97
CA MET A 113 -8.15 -18.94 15.94
C MET A 113 -7.34 -18.36 14.78
N VAL A 114 -7.81 -17.24 14.21
CA VAL A 114 -7.12 -16.57 13.08
C VAL A 114 -5.72 -16.12 13.48
N LEU A 115 -5.58 -15.50 14.66
CA LEU A 115 -4.26 -15.07 15.14
C LEU A 115 -3.34 -16.25 15.41
N LYS A 116 -3.85 -17.36 15.96
CA LYS A 116 -3.07 -18.59 16.18
C LYS A 116 -2.55 -19.13 14.84
N GLU A 117 -3.40 -19.16 13.82
CA GLU A 117 -3.05 -19.65 12.49
C GLU A 117 -1.98 -18.79 11.82
N LEU A 118 -2.16 -17.47 11.80
CA LEU A 118 -1.19 -16.53 11.23
C LEU A 118 0.16 -16.57 11.98
N ASN A 119 0.14 -16.75 13.31
CA ASN A 119 1.36 -16.94 14.09
C ASN A 119 2.06 -18.28 13.78
N ALA A 120 1.31 -19.33 13.43
CA ALA A 120 1.90 -20.59 12.97
C ALA A 120 2.61 -20.40 11.61
N ILE A 121 1.95 -19.75 10.65
CA ILE A 121 2.53 -19.43 9.33
C ILE A 121 3.80 -18.58 9.48
N ARG A 122 3.77 -17.59 10.37
CA ARG A 122 4.95 -16.77 10.65
C ARG A 122 6.14 -17.59 11.12
N ARG A 123 5.90 -18.52 12.06
CA ARG A 123 6.96 -19.41 12.58
C ARG A 123 7.49 -20.33 11.49
N GLU A 124 6.61 -20.88 10.68
CA GLU A 124 6.99 -21.69 9.53
C GLU A 124 7.92 -20.92 8.56
N TRP A 125 7.60 -19.67 8.25
CA TRP A 125 8.47 -18.83 7.40
C TRP A 125 9.79 -18.45 8.09
N GLU A 126 9.78 -18.24 9.41
CA GLU A 126 10.99 -18.01 10.21
C GLU A 126 11.92 -19.26 10.18
N GLU A 127 11.35 -20.46 10.18
CA GLU A 127 12.08 -21.74 10.22
C GLU A 127 12.54 -22.23 8.83
N LYS A 128 11.63 -22.25 7.83
CA LYS A 128 11.90 -22.78 6.48
C LYS A 128 12.63 -21.79 5.58
N GLY A 129 12.66 -20.51 5.94
CA GLY A 129 13.29 -19.47 5.14
C GLY A 129 12.36 -18.94 4.06
N TRP A 130 12.80 -18.96 2.78
CA TRP A 130 12.10 -18.28 1.68
C TRP A 130 10.66 -18.76 1.57
N PRO A 131 9.65 -17.91 1.87
CA PRO A 131 8.27 -18.31 1.74
C PRO A 131 7.94 -18.53 0.27
N ALA A 132 7.16 -19.56 -0.03
CA ALA A 132 6.57 -19.70 -1.35
C ALA A 132 5.75 -18.44 -1.66
N VAL A 133 5.78 -17.99 -2.91
CA VAL A 133 5.11 -16.76 -3.33
C VAL A 133 3.82 -17.14 -4.04
N GLU A 134 2.71 -16.50 -3.68
CA GLU A 134 1.46 -16.68 -4.40
C GLU A 134 1.53 -15.89 -5.71
N PRO A 135 1.38 -16.54 -6.88
CA PRO A 135 1.24 -15.82 -8.13
C PRO A 135 -0.08 -15.05 -8.08
N ASP A 136 0.02 -13.74 -7.99
CA ASP A 136 -1.15 -12.88 -8.04
C ASP A 136 -1.65 -12.81 -9.51
N PRO A 137 -2.88 -13.26 -9.81
CA PRO A 137 -3.42 -13.21 -11.17
C PRO A 137 -3.61 -11.78 -11.68
N ASP A 138 -3.81 -10.80 -10.79
CA ASP A 138 -3.88 -9.38 -11.16
C ASP A 138 -2.49 -8.76 -11.39
N TYR A 139 -1.40 -9.48 -11.06
CA TYR A 139 -0.02 -9.06 -11.32
C TYR A 139 0.36 -9.10 -12.79
N ILE A 140 -0.27 -10.00 -13.57
CA ILE A 140 -0.15 -9.96 -15.04
C ILE A 140 -0.82 -8.68 -15.58
N LEU A 141 -1.91 -8.25 -14.96
CA LEU A 141 -2.69 -7.09 -15.42
C LEU A 141 -2.12 -5.75 -14.92
N LEU A 142 -1.48 -5.69 -13.75
CA LEU A 142 -0.80 -4.49 -13.26
C LEU A 142 0.49 -4.17 -14.02
N ARG A 143 1.20 -5.19 -14.53
CA ARG A 143 2.35 -4.99 -15.42
C ARG A 143 1.92 -4.34 -16.73
N ASP A 144 0.86 -4.84 -17.35
CA ASP A 144 0.33 -4.26 -18.60
C ASP A 144 -0.23 -2.85 -18.38
N ARG A 145 -0.81 -2.57 -17.20
CA ARG A 145 -1.36 -1.26 -16.87
C ARG A 145 -0.29 -0.21 -16.56
N GLU A 146 0.76 -0.54 -15.82
CA GLU A 146 1.88 0.39 -15.58
C GLU A 146 2.72 0.64 -16.83
N GLU A 147 2.88 -0.37 -17.72
CA GLU A 147 3.52 -0.16 -19.04
C GLU A 147 2.65 0.72 -19.97
N MET A 148 1.31 0.64 -19.90
CA MET A 148 0.42 1.52 -20.68
C MET A 148 0.29 2.94 -20.11
N GLU A 149 0.30 3.13 -18.79
CA GLU A 149 0.28 4.46 -18.17
C GLU A 149 1.66 5.17 -18.24
N GLY A 150 2.77 4.41 -18.28
CA GLY A 150 4.12 4.95 -18.49
C GLY A 150 4.45 5.34 -19.93
N ALA A 151 3.78 4.74 -20.92
CA ALA A 151 3.96 5.08 -22.34
C ALA A 151 3.21 6.36 -22.78
N THR A 152 2.31 6.91 -21.95
CA THR A 152 1.48 8.07 -22.31
C THR A 152 2.05 9.41 -21.79
N TYR A 153 3.34 9.47 -21.43
CA TYR A 153 4.01 10.71 -21.02
C TYR A 153 5.40 10.92 -21.63
N ILE A 154 5.62 10.49 -22.87
CA ILE A 154 6.67 11.08 -23.72
C ILE A 154 6.13 11.28 -25.14
N THR A 155 5.33 12.33 -25.34
CA THR A 155 5.27 13.08 -26.62
C THR A 155 4.85 14.51 -26.31
N HIS A 156 5.47 15.46 -27.02
CA HIS A 156 5.65 16.89 -26.71
C HIS A 156 6.75 17.11 -25.65
N ASP A 157 7.95 17.60 -25.98
CA ASP A 157 8.22 18.70 -26.88
C ASP A 157 9.71 18.67 -27.31
N SER A 158 9.97 18.51 -28.61
CA SER A 158 11.24 18.85 -29.28
C SER A 158 11.02 18.83 -30.79
N ALA A 159 10.25 19.80 -31.27
CA ALA A 159 10.21 20.16 -32.69
C ALA A 159 10.11 21.68 -32.84
N ALA A 160 11.26 22.35 -32.77
CA ALA A 160 11.52 23.66 -33.37
C ALA A 160 13.06 23.82 -33.45
N GLY A 161 13.70 23.35 -34.52
CA GLY A 161 14.10 24.19 -35.65
C GLY A 161 15.62 24.47 -35.54
N GLY A 162 16.45 24.37 -36.57
CA GLY A 162 16.27 24.02 -37.97
C GLY A 162 17.63 23.68 -38.58
N ASP A 163 17.55 22.92 -39.66
CA ASP A 163 18.39 22.95 -40.86
C ASP A 163 19.91 22.77 -40.74
N ALA A 164 20.31 21.57 -41.13
CA ALA A 164 21.62 21.28 -41.70
C ALA A 164 21.78 21.96 -43.07
N GLU A 165 22.98 22.48 -43.36
CA GLU A 165 23.48 22.60 -44.73
C GLU A 165 24.65 21.61 -44.95
N PRO A 166 24.76 21.02 -46.16
CA PRO A 166 25.56 19.83 -46.42
C PRO A 166 26.97 20.16 -46.92
N GLY A 167 27.89 19.23 -46.69
CA GLY A 167 29.22 19.28 -47.29
C GLY A 167 29.18 19.27 -48.82
N LYS A 168 30.06 20.07 -49.44
CA LYS A 168 30.56 19.82 -50.78
C LYS A 168 32.02 19.38 -50.69
N ALA A 169 32.29 18.23 -51.29
CA ALA A 169 33.61 17.80 -51.69
C ALA A 169 34.08 18.62 -52.91
N ALA A 170 35.30 19.14 -52.83
CA ALA A 170 36.30 19.23 -53.90
C ALA A 170 37.63 19.66 -53.27
#